data_AF-A0A4P5W1Y7-F1
#
_entry.id   AF-A0A4P5W1Y7-F1
#
_cell.length_a   1.000
_cell.length_b   1.000
_cell.length_c   1.000
_cell.angle_alpha   90.00
_cell.angle_beta   90.00
_cell.angle_gamma   90.00
#
_symmetry.space_group_name_H-M   'P 1'
#
loop_
_entity.id
_entity.type
_entity.pdbx_description
1 polymer ?
#
loop_
_entity_poly.entity_id
_entity_poly.type
_entity_poly.pdbx_seq_one_letter_code
_entity_poly.pdbx_strand_id
1 'polypeptide(L)'
;MHTLLLFAALAFAGHPHWHGKLPPNGDFDKDGLSNAAERAAGTSLRRTDTDRDGWLDGEEVAWGSDPLDATAGPDDDADGLYVVQEVAAGTDPTVADSDGDGWLDGEEVAWGSDPLDATAGPDDDSDGLYVVQEVAAGTDPTVADTDGDGWLDGEEVVYGTDPLDAAVFP
;
A
#
# COMPACT_ATOMS: atom_id res chain seq x y z
N MET A 1 82.13 -4.13 -11.29
CA MET A 1 81.47 -3.03 -12.00
C MET A 1 79.99 -3.37 -12.09
N HIS A 2 79.16 -2.51 -11.47
CA HIS A 2 77.70 -2.36 -11.63
C HIS A 2 76.78 -3.51 -11.20
N THR A 3 75.62 -3.34 -10.55
CA THR A 3 75.00 -2.35 -9.65
C THR A 3 73.76 -3.09 -9.08
N LEU A 4 73.40 -2.84 -7.82
CA LEU A 4 72.13 -3.23 -7.18
C LEU A 4 70.89 -2.89 -8.02
N LEU A 5 69.82 -3.68 -7.86
CA LEU A 5 68.45 -3.16 -7.69
C LEU A 5 67.58 -4.20 -6.96
N LEU A 6 67.11 -3.80 -5.78
CA LEU A 6 66.17 -4.48 -4.91
C LEU A 6 64.76 -3.98 -5.28
N PHE A 7 63.80 -4.86 -5.56
CA PHE A 7 62.38 -4.52 -5.45
C PHE A 7 61.60 -5.71 -4.88
N ALA A 8 60.92 -5.42 -3.77
CA ALA A 8 60.03 -6.31 -3.07
C ALA A 8 58.83 -6.67 -3.96
N ALA A 9 58.58 -7.97 -4.14
CA ALA A 9 57.33 -8.46 -4.70
C ALA A 9 56.28 -8.43 -3.58
N LEU A 10 55.51 -7.33 -3.54
CA LEU A 10 54.29 -7.23 -2.75
C LEU A 10 53.25 -8.19 -3.36
N ALA A 11 52.75 -9.11 -2.55
CA ALA A 11 51.70 -10.04 -2.95
C ALA A 11 50.44 -9.28 -3.37
N PHE A 12 50.04 -9.38 -4.64
CA PHE A 12 48.68 -9.11 -5.05
C PHE A 12 47.95 -10.45 -5.17
N ALA A 13 47.13 -10.73 -4.16
CA ALA A 13 46.10 -11.75 -4.25
C ALA A 13 45.24 -11.44 -5.49
N GLY A 14 44.99 -12.45 -6.31
CA GLY A 14 44.27 -12.32 -7.57
C GLY A 14 42.95 -11.59 -7.39
N HIS A 15 42.79 -10.50 -8.13
CA HIS A 15 41.47 -9.92 -8.41
C HIS A 15 40.62 -11.00 -9.09
N PRO A 16 39.43 -11.35 -8.56
CA PRO A 16 38.54 -12.23 -9.27
C PRO A 16 38.11 -11.54 -10.56
N HIS A 17 38.46 -12.14 -11.69
CA HIS A 17 37.96 -11.76 -13.00
C HIS A 17 36.45 -12.05 -13.03
N TRP A 18 35.63 -11.00 -12.90
CA TRP A 18 34.18 -11.10 -13.05
C TRP A 18 33.85 -11.36 -14.52
N HIS A 19 33.42 -12.58 -14.83
CA HIS A 19 32.85 -12.91 -16.13
C HIS A 19 31.45 -12.26 -16.28
N GLY A 20 31.42 -10.99 -16.67
CA GLY A 20 30.44 -10.39 -17.60
C GLY A 20 28.94 -10.40 -17.27
N LYS A 21 28.47 -10.82 -16.09
CA LYS A 21 27.06 -10.71 -15.69
C LYS A 21 26.95 -10.09 -14.30
N LEU A 22 26.06 -9.11 -14.16
CA LEU A 22 25.76 -8.49 -12.86
C LEU A 22 25.23 -9.56 -11.89
N PRO A 23 25.59 -9.49 -10.59
CA PRO A 23 25.12 -10.45 -9.60
C PRO A 23 23.59 -10.45 -9.56
N PRO A 24 22.91 -11.60 -9.70
CA PRO A 24 21.44 -11.66 -9.76
C PRO A 24 20.74 -11.00 -8.57
N ASN A 25 21.28 -11.16 -7.37
CA ASN A 25 20.71 -10.60 -6.14
C ASN A 25 21.25 -9.20 -5.82
N GLY A 26 22.14 -8.65 -6.65
CA GLY A 26 22.54 -7.25 -6.50
C GLY A 26 21.44 -6.34 -7.01
N ASP A 27 21.55 -5.07 -6.70
CA ASP A 27 20.69 -3.98 -7.19
C ASP A 27 21.67 -2.92 -7.73
N PHE A 28 21.69 -2.74 -9.06
CA PHE A 28 22.80 -2.02 -9.71
C PHE A 28 22.62 -0.50 -9.65
N ASP A 29 21.41 -0.03 -9.86
CA ASP A 29 21.02 1.38 -9.86
C ASP A 29 20.34 1.84 -8.58
N LYS A 30 19.98 0.92 -7.68
CA LYS A 30 19.56 1.17 -6.30
C LYS A 30 18.15 1.71 -6.16
N ASP A 31 17.24 1.20 -6.97
CA ASP A 31 15.82 1.50 -6.90
C ASP A 31 15.02 0.53 -6.00
N GLY A 32 15.68 -0.50 -5.46
CA GLY A 32 15.05 -1.53 -4.63
C GLY A 32 14.71 -2.82 -5.39
N LEU A 33 14.86 -2.85 -6.71
CA LEU A 33 14.67 -4.03 -7.54
C LEU A 33 16.00 -4.74 -7.77
N SER A 34 16.03 -6.06 -7.54
CA SER A 34 17.26 -6.82 -7.83
C SER A 34 17.49 -6.95 -9.34
N ASN A 35 18.74 -7.03 -9.77
CA ASN A 35 19.14 -7.32 -11.15
C ASN A 35 18.38 -8.50 -11.79
N ALA A 36 18.03 -9.51 -11.00
CA ALA A 36 17.22 -10.63 -11.47
C ALA A 36 15.74 -10.27 -11.64
N ALA A 37 15.19 -9.48 -10.72
CA ALA A 37 13.82 -8.99 -10.76
C ALA A 37 13.64 -7.95 -11.89
N GLU A 38 14.60 -7.04 -12.08
CA GLU A 38 14.61 -6.11 -13.22
C GLU A 38 14.57 -6.85 -14.56
N ARG A 39 15.37 -7.92 -14.71
CA ARG A 39 15.32 -8.77 -15.91
C ARG A 39 14.00 -9.50 -16.09
N ALA A 40 13.29 -9.80 -15.00
CA ALA A 40 11.99 -10.46 -15.04
C ALA A 40 10.87 -9.46 -15.39
N ALA A 41 10.93 -8.25 -14.85
CA ALA A 41 10.03 -7.14 -15.13
C ALA A 41 10.29 -6.49 -16.51
N GLY A 42 11.49 -6.66 -17.07
CA GLY A 42 11.87 -6.03 -18.34
C GLY A 42 12.42 -4.60 -18.18
N THR A 43 12.70 -4.19 -16.93
CA THR A 43 13.17 -2.86 -16.58
C THR A 43 14.69 -2.69 -16.75
N SER A 44 15.17 -1.47 -16.58
CA SER A 44 16.54 -1.09 -16.92
C SER A 44 17.51 -1.30 -15.76
N LEU A 45 18.49 -2.21 -15.92
CA LEU A 45 19.64 -2.45 -15.01
C LEU A 45 20.53 -1.24 -14.65
N ARG A 46 20.18 -0.02 -15.04
CA ARG A 46 21.00 1.19 -14.94
C ARG A 46 20.18 2.44 -14.70
N ARG A 47 18.86 2.36 -14.80
CA ARG A 47 17.98 3.50 -14.61
C ARG A 47 16.97 3.06 -13.59
N THR A 48 16.94 3.79 -12.49
CA THR A 48 16.01 3.58 -11.38
C THR A 48 14.55 3.79 -11.73
N ASP A 49 14.27 4.32 -12.91
CA ASP A 49 12.97 4.72 -13.45
C ASP A 49 13.09 4.47 -14.95
N THR A 50 12.38 3.45 -15.47
CA THR A 50 12.52 2.94 -16.83
C THR A 50 11.66 3.70 -17.83
N ASP A 51 10.47 4.14 -17.46
CA ASP A 51 9.50 4.77 -18.37
C ASP A 51 9.44 6.31 -18.27
N ARG A 52 10.03 6.89 -17.22
CA ARG A 52 10.22 8.34 -16.94
C ARG A 52 8.98 9.07 -16.48
N ASP A 53 8.12 8.42 -15.75
CA ASP A 53 6.96 9.08 -15.15
C ASP A 53 7.26 9.73 -13.79
N GLY A 54 8.37 9.34 -13.15
CA GLY A 54 8.86 9.87 -11.88
C GLY A 54 8.79 8.87 -10.73
N TRP A 55 8.24 7.68 -10.93
CA TRP A 55 8.29 6.56 -9.99
C TRP A 55 9.51 5.68 -10.26
N LEU A 56 9.95 4.97 -9.22
CA LEU A 56 11.07 4.04 -9.36
C LEU A 56 10.57 2.65 -9.73
N ASP A 57 11.28 1.92 -10.60
CA ASP A 57 10.84 0.59 -11.04
C ASP A 57 10.60 -0.36 -9.85
N GLY A 58 11.46 -0.25 -8.83
CA GLY A 58 11.33 -1.02 -7.59
C GLY A 58 10.14 -0.62 -6.70
N GLU A 59 9.74 0.65 -6.74
CA GLU A 59 8.57 1.16 -6.00
C GLU A 59 7.27 0.72 -6.68
N GLU A 60 7.20 0.87 -7.99
CA GLU A 60 6.05 0.45 -8.80
C GLU A 60 5.76 -1.05 -8.64
N VAL A 61 6.80 -1.88 -8.78
CA VAL A 61 6.67 -3.34 -8.56
C VAL A 61 6.26 -3.67 -7.12
N ALA A 62 6.67 -2.86 -6.13
CA ALA A 62 6.29 -3.09 -4.73
C ALA A 62 4.81 -2.76 -4.47
N TRP A 63 4.26 -1.77 -5.16
CA TRP A 63 2.87 -1.32 -5.01
C TRP A 63 1.92 -1.90 -6.06
N GLY A 64 2.43 -2.66 -7.03
CA GLY A 64 1.65 -3.42 -8.00
C GLY A 64 1.40 -2.71 -9.33
N SER A 65 2.00 -1.54 -9.57
CA SER A 65 1.93 -0.84 -10.85
C SER A 65 2.95 -1.38 -11.88
N ASP A 66 2.78 -0.98 -13.15
CA ASP A 66 3.62 -1.44 -14.26
C ASP A 66 4.80 -0.48 -14.52
N PRO A 67 6.06 -0.85 -14.21
CA PRO A 67 7.25 0.01 -14.36
C PRO A 67 7.67 0.30 -15.81
N LEU A 68 6.84 -0.07 -16.77
CA LEU A 68 7.03 0.16 -18.20
C LEU A 68 5.93 1.04 -18.80
N ASP A 69 4.92 1.41 -18.02
CA ASP A 69 3.80 2.25 -18.44
C ASP A 69 3.85 3.61 -17.76
N ALA A 70 4.34 4.62 -18.48
CA ALA A 70 4.47 5.98 -17.97
C ALA A 70 3.12 6.70 -17.67
N THR A 71 2.00 5.99 -17.78
CA THR A 71 0.68 6.45 -17.36
C THR A 71 0.17 5.75 -16.10
N ALA A 72 0.88 4.73 -15.60
CA ALA A 72 0.55 3.98 -14.40
C ALA A 72 1.44 4.45 -13.24
N GLY A 73 0.84 4.94 -12.16
CA GLY A 73 1.47 5.13 -10.87
C GLY A 73 1.05 4.06 -9.87
N PRO A 74 1.53 4.15 -8.62
CA PRO A 74 1.14 3.22 -7.56
C PRO A 74 -0.31 3.43 -7.08
N ASP A 75 -0.92 4.58 -7.38
CA ASP A 75 -2.29 5.02 -7.03
C ASP A 75 -2.78 5.84 -8.24
N ASP A 76 -3.49 5.16 -9.14
CA ASP A 76 -3.72 5.59 -10.53
C ASP A 76 -4.86 6.62 -10.65
N ASP A 77 -5.82 6.56 -9.74
CA ASP A 77 -6.99 7.44 -9.68
C ASP A 77 -6.98 8.41 -8.50
N ALA A 78 -5.96 8.32 -7.63
CA ALA A 78 -5.71 9.19 -6.48
C ALA A 78 -6.82 9.14 -5.42
N ASP A 79 -7.40 7.97 -5.21
CA ASP A 79 -8.45 7.72 -4.22
C ASP A 79 -7.89 7.38 -2.81
N GLY A 80 -6.59 7.08 -2.73
CA GLY A 80 -5.87 6.75 -1.50
C GLY A 80 -5.58 5.26 -1.29
N LEU A 81 -5.93 4.39 -2.25
CA LEU A 81 -5.51 3.01 -2.33
C LEU A 81 -4.42 2.83 -3.37
N TYR A 82 -3.41 2.01 -3.03
CA TYR A 82 -2.45 1.55 -4.03
C TYR A 82 -3.05 0.43 -4.88
N VAL A 83 -2.56 0.25 -6.11
CA VAL A 83 -3.01 -0.82 -7.05
C VAL A 83 -3.13 -2.20 -6.38
N VAL A 84 -2.14 -2.58 -5.55
CA VAL A 84 -2.18 -3.86 -4.82
C VAL A 84 -3.31 -3.96 -3.79
N GLN A 85 -3.71 -2.85 -3.19
CA GLN A 85 -4.82 -2.77 -2.24
C GLN A 85 -6.15 -2.83 -2.98
N GLU A 86 -6.27 -2.17 -4.12
CA GLU A 86 -7.46 -2.19 -4.96
C GLU A 86 -7.74 -3.57 -5.53
N VAL A 87 -6.70 -4.24 -6.04
CA VAL A 87 -6.78 -5.64 -6.45
C VAL A 87 -7.23 -6.56 -5.30
N ALA A 88 -6.87 -6.22 -4.05
CA ALA A 88 -7.29 -6.98 -2.88
C ALA A 88 -8.74 -6.65 -2.44
N ALA A 89 -9.18 -5.41 -2.62
CA ALA A 89 -10.56 -4.96 -2.37
C ALA A 89 -11.52 -5.42 -3.49
N GLY A 90 -11.02 -5.66 -4.69
CA GLY A 90 -11.81 -6.00 -5.88
C GLY A 90 -12.26 -4.78 -6.70
N THR A 91 -11.70 -3.61 -6.42
CA THR A 91 -11.95 -2.34 -7.12
C THR A 91 -11.09 -2.23 -8.39
N ASP A 92 -11.40 -1.26 -9.25
CA ASP A 92 -10.63 -0.99 -10.48
C ASP A 92 -9.61 0.12 -10.22
N PRO A 93 -8.29 -0.12 -10.39
CA PRO A 93 -7.23 0.86 -10.17
C PRO A 93 -7.36 2.22 -10.83
N THR A 94 -8.26 2.33 -11.80
CA THR A 94 -8.46 3.53 -12.60
C THR A 94 -9.78 4.23 -12.31
N VAL A 95 -10.51 3.80 -11.28
CA VAL A 95 -11.86 4.25 -10.95
C VAL A 95 -11.98 4.50 -9.44
N ALA A 96 -11.85 5.76 -9.05
CA ALA A 96 -11.78 6.17 -7.65
C ALA A 96 -13.05 5.92 -6.82
N ASP A 97 -14.17 5.56 -7.45
CA ASP A 97 -15.49 5.32 -6.85
C ASP A 97 -16.11 4.15 -7.64
N SER A 98 -15.88 2.94 -7.16
CA SER A 98 -16.13 1.70 -7.88
C SER A 98 -17.62 1.36 -7.99
N ASP A 99 -18.43 1.72 -6.99
CA ASP A 99 -19.86 1.44 -6.96
C ASP A 99 -20.76 2.63 -7.38
N GLY A 100 -20.19 3.83 -7.43
CA GLY A 100 -20.81 5.05 -7.92
C GLY A 100 -21.73 5.73 -6.92
N ASP A 101 -21.53 5.53 -5.62
CA ASP A 101 -22.35 6.12 -4.56
C ASP A 101 -21.91 7.54 -4.15
N GLY A 102 -20.68 7.91 -4.53
CA GLY A 102 -20.08 9.22 -4.31
C GLY A 102 -19.03 9.28 -3.19
N TRP A 103 -18.70 8.17 -2.54
CA TRP A 103 -17.50 8.00 -1.72
C TRP A 103 -16.36 7.40 -2.54
N LEU A 104 -15.13 7.67 -2.14
CA LEU A 104 -13.97 7.08 -2.80
C LEU A 104 -13.65 5.70 -2.19
N ASP A 105 -13.18 4.74 -2.98
CA ASP A 105 -12.92 3.38 -2.47
C ASP A 105 -11.93 3.42 -1.28
N GLY A 106 -10.90 4.26 -1.37
CA GLY A 106 -9.97 4.52 -0.28
C GLY A 106 -10.55 5.15 0.96
N GLU A 107 -11.58 5.99 0.85
CA GLU A 107 -12.31 6.55 1.99
C GLU A 107 -13.14 5.45 2.68
N GLU A 108 -13.87 4.67 1.89
CA GLU A 108 -14.69 3.56 2.38
C GLU A 108 -13.87 2.49 3.08
N VAL A 109 -12.76 2.06 2.48
CA VAL A 109 -11.82 1.12 3.11
C VAL A 109 -11.24 1.69 4.40
N ALA A 110 -10.94 2.99 4.45
CA ALA A 110 -10.45 3.64 5.67
C ALA A 110 -11.50 3.70 6.79
N TRP A 111 -12.79 3.76 6.44
CA TRP A 111 -13.92 3.76 7.38
C TRP A 111 -14.49 2.37 7.67
N GLY A 112 -14.05 1.34 6.96
CA GLY A 112 -14.49 -0.04 7.13
C GLY A 112 -15.78 -0.40 6.39
N SER A 113 -16.20 0.43 5.42
CA SER A 113 -17.26 0.14 4.46
C SER A 113 -16.77 -0.76 3.33
N ASP A 114 -17.69 -1.34 2.56
CA ASP A 114 -17.41 -2.13 1.35
C ASP A 114 -17.49 -1.23 0.10
N PRO A 115 -16.37 -0.95 -0.59
CA PRO A 115 -16.33 -0.04 -1.75
C PRO A 115 -17.01 -0.57 -3.02
N LEU A 116 -17.69 -1.72 -2.90
CA LEU A 116 -18.44 -2.35 -3.99
C LEU A 116 -19.94 -2.42 -3.69
N ASP A 117 -20.39 -1.84 -2.58
CA ASP A 117 -21.78 -1.81 -2.16
C ASP A 117 -22.28 -0.37 -2.01
N ALA A 118 -22.92 0.13 -3.08
CA ALA A 118 -23.48 1.49 -3.13
C ALA A 118 -24.62 1.76 -2.13
N THR A 119 -24.91 0.82 -1.23
CA THR A 119 -25.83 0.98 -0.10
C THR A 119 -25.13 1.00 1.26
N ALA A 120 -23.86 0.62 1.32
CA ALA A 120 -22.99 0.79 2.46
C ALA A 120 -22.37 2.18 2.41
N GLY A 121 -22.23 2.82 3.56
CA GLY A 121 -21.55 4.09 3.73
C GLY A 121 -20.66 4.06 4.96
N PRO A 122 -20.03 5.19 5.30
CA PRO A 122 -19.21 5.26 6.50
C PRO A 122 -19.99 5.07 7.80
N ASP A 123 -21.26 5.46 7.84
CA ASP A 123 -22.16 5.53 9.00
C ASP A 123 -23.55 5.04 8.53
N ASP A 124 -23.70 3.72 8.48
CA ASP A 124 -24.79 3.00 7.80
C ASP A 124 -26.17 3.26 8.43
N ASP A 125 -26.20 3.47 9.74
CA ASP A 125 -27.42 3.72 10.50
C ASP A 125 -27.58 5.17 10.98
N SER A 126 -26.59 6.02 10.67
CA SER A 126 -26.58 7.47 10.93
C SER A 126 -26.64 7.82 12.42
N ASP A 127 -26.01 7.02 13.27
CA ASP A 127 -25.98 7.20 14.71
C ASP A 127 -24.79 8.06 15.20
N GLY A 128 -23.84 8.32 14.29
CA GLY A 128 -22.65 9.12 14.53
C GLY A 128 -21.37 8.33 14.80
N LEU A 129 -21.41 7.00 14.71
CA LEU A 129 -20.24 6.13 14.63
C LEU A 129 -20.01 5.67 13.20
N TYR A 130 -18.75 5.56 12.82
CA TYR A 130 -18.38 4.89 11.59
C TYR A 130 -18.35 3.37 11.77
N VAL A 131 -18.55 2.59 10.70
CA VAL A 131 -18.54 1.11 10.72
C VAL A 131 -17.31 0.56 11.47
N VAL A 132 -16.12 1.11 11.24
CA VAL A 132 -14.90 0.69 11.97
C VAL A 132 -14.95 0.97 13.48
N GLN A 133 -15.63 2.03 13.90
CA GLN A 133 -15.82 2.38 15.31
C GLN A 133 -16.83 1.46 15.96
N GLU A 134 -17.90 1.11 15.25
CA GLU A 134 -18.93 0.19 15.71
C GLU A 134 -18.39 -1.23 15.87
N VAL A 135 -17.67 -1.72 14.87
CA VAL A 135 -16.95 -3.00 14.97
C VAL A 135 -15.97 -3.01 16.15
N ALA A 136 -15.34 -1.87 16.47
CA ALA A 136 -14.45 -1.74 17.62
C ALA A 136 -15.20 -1.65 18.96
N ALA A 137 -16.39 -1.05 18.99
CA ALA A 137 -17.28 -0.97 20.15
C ALA A 137 -18.04 -2.30 20.40
N GLY A 138 -18.20 -3.11 19.35
CA GLY A 138 -18.99 -4.34 19.37
C GLY A 138 -20.48 -4.13 19.08
N THR A 139 -20.85 -2.96 18.55
CA THR A 139 -22.21 -2.61 18.13
C THR A 139 -22.52 -3.15 16.73
N ASP A 140 -23.78 -3.13 16.31
CA ASP A 140 -24.21 -3.57 14.97
C ASP A 140 -24.26 -2.36 14.02
N PRO A 141 -23.42 -2.31 12.96
CA PRO A 141 -23.34 -1.17 12.04
C PRO A 141 -24.63 -0.75 11.33
N THR A 142 -25.66 -1.57 11.43
CA THR A 142 -26.95 -1.34 10.79
C THR A 142 -28.06 -0.99 11.78
N VAL A 143 -27.72 -0.81 13.06
CA VAL A 143 -28.67 -0.62 14.15
C VAL A 143 -28.18 0.48 15.10
N ALA A 144 -28.74 1.68 14.91
CA ALA A 144 -28.33 2.89 15.62
C ALA A 144 -28.43 2.86 17.16
N ASP A 145 -29.04 1.83 17.74
CA ASP A 145 -29.25 1.59 19.17
C ASP A 145 -29.19 0.06 19.36
N THR A 146 -27.98 -0.46 19.58
CA THR A 146 -27.71 -1.91 19.53
C THR A 146 -28.39 -2.65 20.68
N ASP A 147 -28.44 -2.05 21.88
CA ASP A 147 -29.01 -2.68 23.06
C ASP A 147 -30.51 -2.41 23.27
N GLY A 148 -31.05 -1.45 22.53
CA GLY A 148 -32.47 -1.13 22.44
C GLY A 148 -33.02 -0.35 23.63
N ASP A 149 -32.19 0.43 24.31
CA ASP A 149 -32.59 1.21 25.49
C ASP A 149 -33.15 2.61 25.16
N GLY A 150 -32.95 3.05 23.91
CA GLY A 150 -33.41 4.32 23.37
C GLY A 150 -32.34 5.42 23.27
N TRP A 151 -31.08 5.14 23.60
CA TRP A 151 -29.92 5.98 23.29
C TRP A 151 -29.18 5.41 22.07
N LEU A 152 -28.60 6.29 21.27
CA LEU A 152 -27.82 5.85 20.11
C LEU A 152 -26.43 5.39 20.54
N ASP A 153 -25.88 4.38 19.89
CA ASP A 153 -24.55 3.85 20.26
C ASP A 153 -23.49 4.97 20.19
N GLY A 154 -23.57 5.82 19.17
CA GLY A 154 -22.73 7.02 19.02
C GLY A 154 -22.92 8.07 20.11
N GLU A 155 -24.15 8.28 20.61
CA GLU A 155 -24.39 9.17 21.74
C GLU A 155 -23.75 8.61 23.02
N GLU A 156 -23.92 7.32 23.27
CA GLU A 156 -23.37 6.63 24.43
C GLU A 156 -21.85 6.65 24.46
N VAL A 157 -21.20 6.38 23.32
CA VAL A 157 -19.74 6.50 23.17
C VAL A 157 -19.27 7.94 23.46
N VAL A 158 -20.02 8.95 23.01
CA VAL A 158 -19.71 10.37 23.28
C VAL A 158 -19.83 10.70 24.77
N TYR A 159 -20.81 10.13 25.48
CA TYR A 159 -20.99 10.32 26.92
C TYR A 159 -20.09 9.40 27.78
N GLY A 160 -19.47 8.38 27.17
CA GLY A 160 -18.61 7.42 27.83
C GLY A 160 -19.36 6.33 28.61
N THR A 161 -20.59 6.01 28.18
CA THR A 161 -21.36 4.84 28.64
C THR A 161 -21.04 3.62 27.77
N ASP A 162 -21.58 2.45 28.14
CA ASP A 162 -21.37 1.19 27.42
C ASP A 162 -22.57 0.93 26.51
N PRO A 163 -22.43 1.03 25.16
CA PRO A 163 -23.55 0.92 24.21
C PRO A 163 -24.12 -0.51 24.08
N LEU A 164 -23.64 -1.44 24.92
CA LEU A 164 -24.10 -2.82 24.97
C LEU A 164 -24.77 -3.16 26.32
N ASP A 165 -24.95 -2.17 27.20
CA ASP A 165 -25.57 -2.33 28.52
C ASP A 165 -26.77 -1.40 28.71
N ALA A 166 -27.95 -1.93 28.34
CA ALA A 166 -29.25 -1.26 28.42
C ALA A 166 -29.70 -0.81 29.84
N ALA A 167 -28.84 -0.97 30.86
CA ALA A 167 -29.03 -0.46 32.21
C ALA A 167 -28.18 0.79 32.52
N VAL A 168 -27.31 1.22 31.61
CA VAL A 168 -26.43 2.37 31.74
C VAL A 168 -27.00 3.53 30.92
N PHE A 169 -26.93 4.76 31.45
CA PHE A 169 -27.43 5.94 30.76
C PHE A 169 -26.47 7.13 30.96
N PRO A 170 -26.43 8.10 30.03
CA PRO A 170 -25.63 9.33 30.14
C PRO A 170 -25.88 10.22 31.38
#